data_AF-A0A2H3JQH4-F1
#
_entry.id   AF-A0A2H3JQH4-F1
#
_cell.length_a   1.000
_cell.length_b   1.000
_cell.length_c   1.000
_cell.angle_alpha   90.00
_cell.angle_beta   90.00
_cell.angle_gamma   90.00
#
_symmetry.space_group_name_H-M   'P 1'
#
loop_
_entity.id
_entity.type
_entity.pdbx_description
1 polymer ?
#
loop_
_entity_poly.entity_id
_entity_poly.type
_entity_poly.pdbx_seq_one_letter_code
_entity_poly.pdbx_strand_id
1 'polypeptide(L)'
;MSNESDDQIPRLRPELYPFTAARTSGDDPSSQALLASILAAGGSIDEISNIEDFEGVERYLTGSGRASADGRIKFGLVFWLYPTGMYGPYHITEEGEVKRHGTLMTVEPGARISTVMERARAALRTEGIGHEHIKTE
;
A
#
# COMPACT_ATOMS: atom_id res chain seq x y z
N MET A 1 4.11 5.95 49.80
CA MET A 1 4.26 5.26 48.51
C MET A 1 3.23 5.86 47.59
N SER A 2 3.66 6.79 46.75
CA SER A 2 2.82 7.52 45.81
C SER A 2 2.58 6.62 44.61
N ASN A 3 1.32 6.25 44.35
CA ASN A 3 0.94 5.63 43.09
C ASN A 3 0.99 6.73 42.02
N GLU A 4 2.02 6.71 41.19
CA GLU A 4 2.02 7.42 39.92
C GLU A 4 0.85 6.87 39.10
N SER A 5 -0.08 7.77 38.80
CA SER A 5 -1.19 7.49 37.90
C SER A 5 -0.57 7.50 36.51
N ASP A 6 -0.41 6.31 35.95
CA ASP A 6 -0.10 6.13 34.54
C ASP A 6 -1.06 7.02 33.72
N ASP A 7 -0.48 8.04 33.08
CA ASP A 7 -1.13 8.87 32.08
C ASP A 7 -1.70 7.97 30.99
N GLN A 8 -2.99 7.65 31.11
CA GLN A 8 -3.74 7.01 30.05
C GLN A 8 -3.89 8.02 28.91
N ILE A 9 -2.93 8.03 27.99
CA ILE A 9 -3.10 8.67 26.69
C ILE A 9 -4.38 8.09 26.08
N PRO A 10 -5.43 8.88 25.86
CA PRO A 10 -6.66 8.38 25.26
C PRO A 10 -6.30 7.80 23.90
N ARG A 11 -6.61 6.52 23.67
CA ARG A 11 -6.52 5.95 22.34
C ARG A 11 -7.45 6.76 21.44
N LEU A 12 -6.89 7.65 20.64
CA LEU A 12 -7.62 8.44 19.65
C LEU A 12 -8.45 7.45 18.83
N ARG A 13 -9.77 7.60 18.87
CA ARG A 13 -10.66 6.78 18.05
C ARG A 13 -10.36 7.10 16.59
N PRO A 14 -10.15 6.10 15.71
CA PRO A 14 -9.98 6.33 14.28
C PRO A 14 -11.11 7.17 13.66
N GLU A 15 -12.29 7.17 14.30
CA GLU A 15 -13.48 7.97 14.02
C GLU A 15 -13.25 9.49 13.90
N LEU A 16 -12.10 10.02 14.36
CA LEU A 16 -11.76 11.45 14.33
C LEU A 16 -10.86 11.85 13.16
N TYR A 17 -10.34 10.92 12.35
CA TYR A 17 -9.52 11.25 11.18
C TYR A 17 -10.42 11.52 9.97
N PRO A 18 -10.48 12.76 9.43
CA PRO A 18 -11.50 13.13 8.44
C PRO A 18 -11.16 12.67 7.02
N PHE A 19 -9.93 12.18 6.77
CA PHE A 19 -9.48 11.79 5.44
C PHE A 19 -9.50 10.27 5.31
N THR A 20 -10.47 9.74 4.56
CA THR A 20 -10.63 8.30 4.33
C THR A 20 -10.17 7.87 2.93
N ALA A 21 -9.51 8.76 2.19
CA ALA A 21 -9.06 8.51 0.84
C ALA A 21 -7.80 9.35 0.59
N ALA A 22 -6.75 8.69 0.12
CA ALA A 22 -5.51 9.34 -0.28
C ALA A 22 -5.02 8.64 -1.55
N ARG A 23 -4.78 9.45 -2.58
CA ARG A 23 -4.20 9.00 -3.85
C ARG A 23 -3.26 10.09 -4.32
N THR A 24 -2.10 9.72 -4.84
CA THR A 24 -1.24 10.72 -5.47
C THR A 24 -1.81 11.11 -6.83
N SER A 25 -2.25 12.36 -6.92
CA SER A 25 -2.67 12.99 -8.18
C SER A 25 -1.43 13.48 -8.93
N GLY A 26 -1.02 12.75 -9.97
CA GLY A 26 0.01 13.20 -10.91
C GLY A 26 1.43 13.32 -10.34
N ASP A 27 2.23 14.17 -10.98
CA ASP A 27 3.66 14.36 -10.74
C ASP A 27 3.96 15.43 -9.66
N ASP A 28 3.07 15.60 -8.68
CA ASP A 28 3.30 16.54 -7.57
C ASP A 28 4.66 16.26 -6.89
N PRO A 29 5.66 17.15 -6.97
CA PRO A 29 7.01 16.85 -6.53
C PRO A 29 7.11 16.54 -5.04
N SER A 30 6.27 17.16 -4.21
CA SER A 30 6.26 16.95 -2.76
C SER A 30 5.73 15.56 -2.40
N SER A 31 4.65 15.13 -3.02
CA SER A 31 4.11 13.78 -2.84
C SER A 31 5.07 12.70 -3.35
N GLN A 32 5.73 12.96 -4.48
CA GLN A 32 6.74 12.06 -5.06
C GLN A 32 7.98 11.93 -4.16
N ALA A 33 8.43 13.03 -3.55
CA ALA A 33 9.55 13.01 -2.61
C ALA A 33 9.23 12.22 -1.33
N LEU A 34 8.00 12.36 -0.80
CA LEU A 34 7.56 11.58 0.36
C LEU A 34 7.45 10.09 0.05
N LEU A 35 6.90 9.71 -1.11
CA LEU A 35 6.85 8.30 -1.50
C LEU A 35 8.26 7.73 -1.71
N ALA A 36 9.13 8.48 -2.37
CA ALA A 36 10.52 8.07 -2.53
C ALA A 36 11.23 7.90 -1.18
N SER A 37 10.96 8.74 -0.19
CA SER A 37 11.57 8.60 1.14
C SER A 37 11.05 7.40 1.92
N ILE A 38 9.75 7.08 1.82
CA ILE A 38 9.16 5.87 2.41
C ILE A 38 9.83 4.62 1.83
N LEU A 39 10.01 4.58 0.51
CA LEU A 39 10.64 3.45 -0.19
C LEU A 39 12.14 3.35 0.11
N ALA A 40 12.84 4.48 0.15
CA ALA A 40 14.27 4.53 0.48
C ALA A 40 14.57 4.21 1.95
N ALA A 41 13.62 4.44 2.86
CA ALA A 41 13.75 4.08 4.27
C ALA A 41 13.90 2.56 4.47
N GLY A 42 13.65 1.74 3.45
CA GLY A 42 14.08 0.34 3.39
C GLY A 42 13.43 -0.58 4.43
N GLY A 43 12.30 -0.15 5.01
CA GLY A 43 11.49 -0.97 5.89
C GLY A 43 10.73 -2.04 5.10
N SER A 44 10.41 -3.14 5.78
CA SER A 44 9.69 -4.35 5.33
C SER A 44 8.32 -4.09 4.71
N ILE A 45 8.28 -3.40 3.58
CA ILE A 45 7.10 -3.32 2.72
C ILE A 45 7.15 -4.56 1.85
N ASP A 46 6.12 -5.39 1.94
CA ASP A 46 6.01 -6.57 1.09
C ASP A 46 5.94 -6.12 -0.37
N GLU A 47 6.74 -6.75 -1.24
CA GLU A 47 6.77 -6.44 -2.67
C GLU A 47 6.07 -7.52 -3.46
N ILE A 48 5.12 -7.13 -4.30
CA ILE A 48 4.27 -8.05 -5.04
C ILE A 48 4.16 -7.59 -6.49
N SER A 49 4.43 -8.50 -7.42
CA SER A 49 4.28 -8.22 -8.84
C SER A 49 2.86 -8.50 -9.33
N ASN A 50 2.53 -8.00 -10.52
CA ASN A 50 1.30 -8.36 -11.24
C ASN A 50 1.39 -9.70 -12.00
N ILE A 51 2.30 -10.60 -11.62
CA ILE A 51 2.52 -11.88 -12.31
C ILE A 51 1.24 -12.73 -12.28
N GLU A 52 1.05 -13.56 -13.32
CA GLU A 52 -0.12 -14.44 -13.44
C GLU A 52 -1.43 -13.67 -13.28
N ASP A 53 -1.56 -12.52 -13.94
CA ASP A 53 -2.74 -11.66 -13.84
C ASP A 53 -3.14 -11.30 -12.39
N PHE A 54 -2.15 -10.89 -11.58
CA PHE A 54 -2.33 -10.50 -10.18
C PHE A 54 -2.74 -11.63 -9.22
N GLU A 55 -2.64 -12.91 -9.60
CA GLU A 55 -2.91 -14.04 -8.69
C GLU A 55 -2.09 -13.97 -7.39
N GLY A 56 -0.84 -13.52 -7.47
CA GLY A 56 0.02 -13.31 -6.31
C GLY A 56 -0.52 -12.26 -5.34
N VAL A 57 -1.15 -11.19 -5.86
CA VAL A 57 -1.79 -10.15 -5.04
C VAL A 57 -3.01 -10.73 -4.32
N GLU A 58 -3.88 -11.46 -5.01
CA GLU A 58 -5.06 -12.07 -4.38
C GLU A 58 -4.68 -13.06 -3.27
N ARG A 59 -3.65 -13.89 -3.52
CA ARG A 59 -3.11 -14.82 -2.52
C ARG A 59 -2.59 -14.08 -1.30
N TYR A 60 -1.86 -12.98 -1.50
CA TYR A 60 -1.35 -12.15 -0.42
C TYR A 60 -2.48 -11.50 0.39
N LEU A 61 -3.49 -10.92 -0.26
CA LEU A 61 -4.65 -10.34 0.42
C LEU A 61 -5.38 -11.38 1.27
N THR A 62 -5.52 -12.60 0.75
CA THR A 62 -6.18 -13.70 1.46
C THR A 62 -5.38 -14.16 2.68
N GLY A 63 -4.07 -14.38 2.51
CA GLY A 63 -3.18 -14.86 3.57
C GLY A 63 -2.85 -13.79 4.60
N SER A 64 -2.18 -12.72 4.18
CA SER A 64 -1.70 -11.64 5.05
C SER A 64 -2.85 -10.81 5.63
N GLY A 65 -3.88 -10.55 4.82
CA GLY A 65 -5.09 -9.84 5.28
C GLY A 65 -5.99 -10.69 6.18
N ARG A 66 -5.71 -12.00 6.31
CA ARG A 66 -6.55 -13.01 6.97
C ARG A 66 -8.03 -12.89 6.59
N ALA A 67 -8.31 -13.01 5.30
CA ALA A 67 -9.64 -12.79 4.77
C ALA A 67 -10.73 -13.60 5.51
N SER A 68 -11.85 -12.96 5.77
CA SER A 68 -13.06 -13.63 6.27
C SER A 68 -13.76 -14.42 5.15
N ALA A 69 -14.69 -15.28 5.56
CA ALA A 69 -15.46 -16.11 4.63
C ALA A 69 -16.32 -15.29 3.64
N ASP A 70 -16.67 -14.04 3.96
CA ASP A 70 -17.39 -13.10 3.08
C ASP A 70 -16.45 -12.28 2.18
N GLY A 71 -15.15 -12.59 2.16
CA GLY A 71 -14.16 -11.99 1.26
C GLY A 71 -13.66 -10.61 1.70
N ARG A 72 -13.71 -10.30 3.00
CA ARG A 72 -13.21 -9.04 3.56
C ARG A 72 -11.89 -9.25 4.30
N ILE A 73 -11.00 -8.27 4.18
CA ILE A 73 -9.71 -8.26 4.86
C ILE A 73 -9.93 -7.98 6.35
N LYS A 74 -9.28 -8.72 7.25
CA LYS A 74 -9.37 -8.49 8.71
C LYS A 74 -8.25 -7.62 9.26
N PHE A 75 -7.07 -7.64 8.62
CA PHE A 75 -5.90 -6.87 9.03
C PHE A 75 -5.50 -5.93 7.89
N GLY A 76 -5.26 -4.66 8.22
CA GLY A 76 -4.84 -3.68 7.24
C GLY A 76 -3.51 -4.08 6.62
N LEU A 77 -3.33 -3.73 5.35
CA LEU A 77 -2.16 -4.12 4.56
C LEU A 77 -1.47 -2.90 3.97
N VAL A 78 -0.14 -2.97 3.90
CA VAL A 78 0.71 -2.02 3.19
C VAL A 78 1.72 -2.82 2.37
N PHE A 79 1.67 -2.68 1.05
CA PHE A 79 2.55 -3.43 0.16
C PHE A 79 2.87 -2.62 -1.10
N TRP A 80 3.99 -2.94 -1.73
CA TRP A 80 4.43 -2.35 -2.99
C TRP A 80 4.01 -3.23 -4.15
N LEU A 81 3.22 -2.66 -5.06
CA LEU A 81 2.78 -3.31 -6.28
C LEU A 81 3.65 -2.86 -7.46
N TYR A 82 4.30 -3.79 -8.15
CA TYR A 82 5.18 -3.49 -9.27
C TYR A 82 4.91 -4.34 -10.53
N PRO A 83 5.29 -3.88 -11.73
CA PRO A 83 5.13 -4.67 -12.96
C PRO A 83 6.09 -5.87 -13.01
N THR A 84 5.62 -7.01 -13.50
CA THR A 84 6.43 -8.23 -13.64
C THR A 84 7.68 -7.96 -14.47
N GLY A 85 8.82 -8.46 -14.00
CA GLY A 85 10.14 -8.21 -14.62
C GLY A 85 10.79 -6.90 -14.19
N MET A 86 10.08 -6.05 -13.43
CA MET A 86 10.57 -4.77 -12.93
C MET A 86 10.63 -4.81 -11.39
N TYR A 87 11.51 -5.64 -10.84
CA TYR A 87 11.59 -5.88 -9.39
C TYR A 87 11.85 -4.59 -8.61
N GLY A 88 11.05 -4.33 -7.56
CA GLY A 88 11.23 -3.19 -6.68
C GLY A 88 10.50 -1.92 -7.11
N PRO A 89 10.91 -0.76 -6.56
CA PRO A 89 10.35 0.55 -6.92
C PRO A 89 11.09 1.24 -8.07
N TYR A 90 12.17 0.63 -8.57
CA TYR A 90 12.96 1.15 -9.69
C TYR A 90 13.67 0.01 -10.43
N HIS A 91 14.09 0.29 -11.66
CA HIS A 91 14.99 -0.55 -12.45
C HIS A 91 16.03 0.32 -13.15
N ILE A 92 17.12 -0.32 -13.58
CA ILE A 92 18.14 0.29 -14.42
C ILE A 92 17.92 -0.19 -15.85
N THR A 93 17.85 0.75 -16.79
CA THR A 93 17.70 0.47 -18.24
C THR A 93 19.03 0.02 -18.85
N GLU A 94 19.01 -0.47 -20.09
CA GLU A 94 20.22 -0.87 -20.82
C GLU A 94 21.19 0.31 -21.01
N GLU A 95 20.66 1.53 -21.12
CA GLU A 95 21.40 2.78 -21.21
C GLU A 95 21.97 3.26 -19.85
N GLY A 96 21.68 2.55 -18.76
CA GLY A 96 22.14 2.89 -17.42
C GLY A 96 21.26 3.92 -16.69
N GLU A 97 20.10 4.30 -17.24
CA GLU A 97 19.18 5.22 -16.59
C GLU A 97 18.37 4.54 -15.49
N VAL A 98 18.18 5.21 -14.35
CA VAL A 98 17.32 4.75 -13.26
C VAL A 98 15.88 5.20 -13.52
N LYS A 99 14.98 4.24 -13.73
CA LYS A 99 13.55 4.48 -13.95
C LYS A 99 12.72 3.91 -12.81
N ARG A 100 11.82 4.74 -12.29
CA ARG A 100 10.88 4.42 -11.21
C ARG A 100 9.57 3.87 -11.76
N HIS A 101 8.90 2.97 -11.05
CA HIS A 101 7.62 2.36 -11.43
C HIS A 101 6.89 1.85 -10.19
N GLY A 102 5.63 1.43 -10.31
CA GLY A 102 4.89 0.76 -9.24
C GLY A 102 4.06 1.69 -8.36
N THR A 103 3.39 1.12 -7.37
CA THR A 103 2.45 1.83 -6.51
C THR A 103 2.42 1.26 -5.10
N LEU A 104 2.45 2.16 -4.12
CA LEU A 104 2.23 1.80 -2.72
C LEU A 104 0.74 1.60 -2.51
N MET A 105 0.36 0.38 -2.14
CA MET A 105 -1.02 0.04 -1.81
C MET A 105 -1.19 0.11 -0.30
N THR A 106 -2.20 0.85 0.18
CA THR A 106 -2.60 0.81 1.59
C THR A 106 -4.07 0.43 1.70
N VAL A 107 -4.37 -0.63 2.44
CA VAL A 107 -5.70 -1.24 2.50
C VAL A 107 -6.18 -1.31 3.94
N GLU A 108 -7.37 -0.79 4.22
CA GLU A 108 -7.96 -0.82 5.56
C GLU A 108 -8.57 -2.20 5.90
N PRO A 109 -8.60 -2.58 7.20
CA PRO A 109 -9.45 -3.66 7.66
C PRO A 109 -10.91 -3.47 7.23
N GLY A 110 -11.52 -4.53 6.74
CA GLY A 110 -12.91 -4.61 6.28
C GLY A 110 -13.09 -4.37 4.77
N ALA A 111 -12.05 -3.91 4.05
CA ALA A 111 -12.11 -3.79 2.60
C ALA A 111 -12.37 -5.14 1.93
N ARG A 112 -13.21 -5.15 0.88
CA ARG A 112 -13.53 -6.35 0.10
C ARG A 112 -12.40 -6.66 -0.87
N ILE A 113 -11.95 -7.92 -0.93
CA ILE A 113 -10.85 -8.35 -1.82
C ILE A 113 -11.12 -7.98 -3.28
N SER A 114 -12.35 -8.19 -3.77
CA SER A 114 -12.70 -7.85 -5.16
C SER A 114 -12.48 -6.37 -5.47
N THR A 115 -12.88 -5.47 -4.56
CA THR A 115 -12.65 -4.03 -4.69
C THR A 115 -11.16 -3.72 -4.68
N VAL A 116 -10.39 -4.38 -3.81
CA VAL A 116 -8.94 -4.20 -3.75
C VAL A 116 -8.26 -4.64 -5.05
N MET A 117 -8.68 -5.78 -5.62
CA MET A 117 -8.14 -6.30 -6.87
C MET A 117 -8.46 -5.38 -8.07
N GLU A 118 -9.69 -4.87 -8.16
CA GLU A 118 -10.06 -3.89 -9.18
C GLU A 118 -9.17 -2.63 -9.09
N ARG A 119 -8.97 -2.12 -7.88
CA ARG A 119 -8.16 -0.92 -7.64
C ARG A 119 -6.67 -1.16 -7.87
N ALA A 120 -6.14 -2.32 -7.48
CA ALA A 120 -4.75 -2.70 -7.75
C ALA A 120 -4.46 -2.75 -9.26
N ARG A 121 -5.37 -3.32 -10.06
CA ARG A 121 -5.26 -3.35 -11.52
C ARG A 121 -5.25 -1.95 -12.13
N ALA A 122 -6.14 -1.07 -11.65
CA ALA A 122 -6.22 0.31 -12.12
C ALA A 122 -5.04 1.18 -11.66
N ALA A 123 -4.43 0.85 -10.53
CA ALA A 123 -3.37 1.65 -9.92
C ALA A 123 -1.95 1.24 -10.34
N LEU A 124 -1.76 0.07 -10.96
CA LEU A 124 -0.44 -0.39 -11.40
C LEU A 124 0.20 0.61 -12.38
N ARG A 125 1.42 1.06 -12.06
CA ARG A 125 2.20 1.98 -12.88
C ARG A 125 3.41 1.30 -13.49
N THR A 126 3.56 1.40 -14.80
CA THR A 126 4.78 1.00 -15.52
C THR A 126 5.85 2.10 -15.53
N GLU A 127 5.44 3.34 -15.28
CA GLU A 127 6.31 4.51 -15.17
C GLU A 127 5.88 5.40 -13.99
N GLY A 128 6.86 5.90 -13.25
CA GLY A 128 6.65 6.71 -12.05
C GLY A 128 6.13 5.91 -10.85
N ILE A 129 6.11 6.54 -9.68
CA ILE A 129 5.57 5.94 -8.46
C ILE A 129 4.22 6.54 -8.08
N GLY A 130 3.36 5.69 -7.51
CA GLY A 130 2.03 6.07 -7.06
C GLY A 130 1.75 5.64 -5.62
N HIS A 131 0.64 6.13 -5.10
CA HIS A 131 0.01 5.62 -3.89
C HIS A 131 -1.50 5.50 -4.10
N GLU A 132 -2.03 4.37 -3.65
CA GLU A 132 -3.45 4.04 -3.71
C GLU A 132 -3.91 3.58 -2.33
N HIS A 133 -4.78 4.37 -1.69
CA HIS A 133 -5.46 4.00 -0.47
C HIS A 133 -6.85 3.44 -0.74
N ILE A 134 -7.14 2.28 -0.16
CA ILE A 134 -8.42 1.58 -0.26
C ILE A 134 -9.03 1.48 1.13
N LYS A 135 -10.12 2.23 1.30
CA LYS A 135 -10.88 2.30 2.55
C LYS A 135 -11.83 1.12 2.75
N THR A 136 -12.31 0.96 3.97
CA THR A 136 -13.42 0.07 4.28
C THR A 136 -14.75 0.57 3.70
N GLU A 137 -15.62 -0.37 3.35
CA GLU A 137 -17.00 -0.12 2.86
C GLU A 137 -18.03 -0.34 3.97
#